data_AF-A0A7L0Z884-F1
#
_entry.id   AF-A0A7L0Z884-F1
#
_cell.length_a   1.000
_cell.length_b   1.000
_cell.length_c   1.000
_cell.angle_alpha   90.00
_cell.angle_beta   90.00
_cell.angle_gamma   90.00
#
_symmetry.space_group_name_H-M   'P 1'
#
loop_
_entity.id
_entity.type
_entity.pdbx_description
1 polymer ?
#
loop_
_entity_poly.entity_id
_entity_poly.type
_entity_poly.pdbx_seq_one_letter_code
_entity_poly.pdbx_strand_id
1 'polypeptide(L)'
;ASHVVVSLVKNYPNYLIINLDKLNYCASLKNLETVSGKENYKFIQGDICEPDFIKQLFETEKIDIVLHFAAQTHVDLSFWHALEFTYVNVYGTNVLVAAAHEANVEKFVYVSTDEVYGGSTDEEFDESSPKRPTNPYASSKAAAECFVQSYWERYQFPAVITRSSNVYGPHQYPEKVIPKFISLLQHNRKCCIHGSGLQRRNFLYATDVVEAFLTVLKEGKPGEIYNIGTNFEMSIAQLAKELIHLIKKTSSESEMEHWVDYVKDRPTNDLRYPMNSEKIHNLGWRPKVPWKEGIKKTIEWYKENFHNWKNSEKALEPFPVTEPFAQLSGP
;
A
#
# COMPACT_ATOMS: atom_id res chain seq x y z
N ALA A 1 -0.14 3.26 -5.75
CA ALA A 1 -0.23 4.57 -6.42
C ALA A 1 0.44 4.58 -7.80
N SER A 2 1.77 4.55 -7.93
CA SER A 2 2.47 4.77 -9.22
C SER A 2 2.02 3.85 -10.38
N HIS A 3 1.80 2.55 -10.13
CA HIS A 3 1.28 1.64 -11.17
C HIS A 3 -0.11 2.04 -11.68
N VAL A 4 -0.97 2.55 -10.80
CA VAL A 4 -2.33 3.00 -11.17
C VAL A 4 -2.23 4.26 -12.02
N VAL A 5 -1.38 5.22 -11.63
CA VAL A 5 -1.10 6.41 -12.43
C VAL A 5 -0.59 6.03 -13.82
N VAL A 6 0.43 5.17 -13.90
CA VAL A 6 0.99 4.72 -15.19
C VAL A 6 -0.06 4.03 -16.06
N SER A 7 -0.91 3.19 -15.46
CA SER A 7 -1.99 2.49 -16.17
C SER A 7 -3.04 3.46 -16.68
N LEU A 8 -3.50 4.39 -15.84
CA LEU A 8 -4.51 5.40 -16.21
C LEU A 8 -4.02 6.29 -17.35
N VAL A 9 -2.79 6.83 -17.25
CA VAL A 9 -2.22 7.70 -18.28
C VAL A 9 -2.14 6.99 -19.63
N LYS A 10 -1.74 5.71 -19.64
CA LYS A 10 -1.57 4.93 -20.88
C LYS A 10 -2.89 4.48 -21.50
N ASN A 11 -3.86 4.09 -20.68
CA ASN A 11 -5.09 3.45 -21.15
C ASN A 11 -6.24 4.45 -21.38
N TYR A 12 -6.16 5.64 -20.80
CA TYR A 12 -7.20 6.69 -20.89
C TYR A 12 -6.57 8.00 -21.37
N PRO A 13 -6.21 8.11 -22.67
CA PRO A 13 -5.53 9.31 -23.21
C PRO A 13 -6.38 10.58 -23.12
N ASN A 14 -7.70 10.44 -23.03
CA ASN A 14 -8.63 11.56 -22.90
C ASN A 14 -8.84 12.02 -21.45
N TYR A 15 -8.24 11.33 -20.47
CA TYR A 15 -8.32 11.72 -19.06
C TYR A 15 -7.07 12.49 -18.68
N LEU A 16 -7.23 13.60 -17.97
CA LEU A 16 -6.10 14.26 -17.31
C LEU A 16 -5.83 13.58 -15.96
N ILE A 17 -4.65 12.98 -15.81
CA ILE A 17 -4.25 12.31 -14.57
C ILE A 17 -3.37 13.23 -13.74
N ILE A 18 -3.92 13.71 -12.63
CA ILE A 18 -3.22 14.55 -11.66
C ILE A 18 -2.73 13.68 -10.52
N ASN A 19 -1.40 13.60 -10.37
CA ASN A 19 -0.76 12.90 -9.27
C ASN A 19 -0.29 13.88 -8.22
N LEU A 20 -0.99 13.91 -7.08
CA LEU A 20 -0.63 14.68 -5.89
C LEU A 20 0.18 13.79 -4.93
N ASP A 21 1.40 14.21 -4.60
CA ASP A 21 2.22 13.52 -3.59
C ASP A 21 3.15 14.51 -2.88
N LYS A 22 3.38 14.33 -1.58
CA LYS A 22 4.29 15.19 -0.80
C LYS A 22 5.77 14.83 -0.93
N LEU A 23 6.08 13.76 -1.66
CA LEU A 23 7.42 13.22 -1.89
C LEU A 23 8.16 12.86 -0.60
N ASN A 24 7.49 12.12 0.28
CA ASN A 24 8.10 11.62 1.51
C ASN A 24 9.16 10.52 1.23
N TYR A 25 9.79 9.98 2.27
CA TYR A 25 10.97 9.13 2.19
C TYR A 25 10.88 7.92 1.25
N CYS A 26 9.68 7.34 1.09
CA CYS A 26 9.41 6.17 0.23
C CYS A 26 8.95 6.52 -1.19
N ALA A 27 8.80 7.82 -1.50
CA ALA A 27 8.41 8.29 -2.82
C ALA A 27 9.59 8.25 -3.80
N SER A 28 9.27 7.99 -5.08
CA SER A 28 10.24 8.10 -6.17
C SER A 28 9.56 8.48 -7.47
N LEU A 29 9.95 9.62 -8.03
CA LEU A 29 9.48 10.07 -9.35
C LEU A 29 10.00 9.18 -10.50
N LYS A 30 11.08 8.41 -10.28
CA LYS A 30 11.56 7.43 -11.27
C LYS A 30 10.49 6.38 -11.61
N ASN A 31 9.62 6.05 -10.65
CA ASN A 31 8.49 5.14 -10.88
C ASN A 31 7.48 5.65 -11.92
N LEU A 32 7.56 6.93 -12.30
CA LEU A 32 6.64 7.64 -13.19
C LEU A 32 7.34 8.13 -14.47
N GLU A 33 8.62 7.83 -14.66
CA GLU A 33 9.42 8.31 -15.80
C GLU A 33 8.81 7.90 -17.15
N THR A 34 8.20 6.73 -17.24
CA THR A 34 7.54 6.26 -18.47
C THR A 34 6.32 7.08 -18.89
N VAL A 35 5.81 7.95 -18.00
CA VAL A 35 4.62 8.78 -18.25
C VAL A 35 4.83 10.28 -17.97
N SER A 36 6.00 10.68 -17.44
CA SER A 36 6.24 12.06 -16.98
C SER A 36 6.17 13.12 -18.09
N GLY A 37 6.42 12.72 -19.34
CA GLY A 37 6.33 13.60 -20.52
C GLY A 37 5.01 13.51 -21.30
N LYS A 38 3.98 12.85 -20.77
CA LYS A 38 2.68 12.71 -21.44
C LYS A 38 1.82 13.95 -21.20
N GLU A 39 1.15 14.44 -22.25
CA GLU A 39 0.29 15.62 -22.20
C GLU A 39 -0.88 15.48 -21.22
N ASN A 40 -1.36 14.25 -21.03
CA ASN A 40 -2.47 13.91 -20.14
C ASN A 40 -2.01 13.52 -18.72
N TYR A 41 -0.79 13.89 -18.33
CA TYR A 41 -0.25 13.63 -16.99
C TYR A 41 0.29 14.93 -16.37
N LYS A 42 -0.08 15.16 -15.10
CA LYS A 42 0.40 16.30 -14.32
C LYS A 42 0.82 15.82 -12.93
N PHE A 43 2.02 16.21 -12.51
CA PHE A 43 2.48 16.01 -11.13
C PHE A 43 2.32 17.31 -10.34
N ILE A 44 1.79 17.22 -9.13
CA ILE A 44 1.69 18.32 -8.18
C ILE A 44 2.29 17.85 -6.87
N GLN A 45 3.28 18.60 -6.38
CA GLN A 45 3.81 18.34 -5.04
C GLN A 45 2.99 19.10 -4.01
N GLY A 46 2.48 18.39 -3.00
CA GLY A 46 1.69 19.00 -1.91
C GLY A 46 1.26 17.95 -0.88
N ASP A 47 0.78 18.41 0.28
CA ASP A 47 0.30 17.54 1.37
C ASP A 47 -1.23 17.61 1.50
N ILE A 48 -1.87 16.45 1.62
CA ILE A 48 -3.32 16.35 1.90
C ILE A 48 -3.71 16.91 3.27
N CYS A 49 -2.72 17.17 4.13
CA CYS A 49 -2.92 17.79 5.43
C CYS A 49 -2.98 19.32 5.37
N GLU A 50 -2.89 19.94 4.19
CA GLU A 50 -2.97 21.40 4.00
C GLU A 50 -4.35 21.80 3.42
N PRO A 51 -5.32 22.22 4.25
CA PRO A 51 -6.70 22.43 3.78
C PRO A 51 -6.85 23.49 2.70
N ASP A 52 -6.14 24.61 2.83
CA ASP A 52 -6.23 25.71 1.85
C ASP A 52 -5.65 25.29 0.49
N PHE A 53 -4.54 24.55 0.50
CA PHE A 53 -3.94 23.98 -0.71
C PHE A 53 -4.89 22.99 -1.39
N ILE A 54 -5.49 22.07 -0.63
CA ILE A 54 -6.41 21.07 -1.18
C ILE A 54 -7.67 21.75 -1.73
N LYS A 55 -8.22 22.74 -1.03
CA LYS A 55 -9.37 23.51 -1.53
C LYS A 55 -9.03 24.20 -2.85
N GLN A 56 -7.90 24.92 -2.90
CA GLN A 56 -7.45 25.58 -4.13
C GLN A 56 -7.22 24.59 -5.27
N LEU A 57 -6.69 23.40 -4.98
CA LEU A 57 -6.48 22.34 -5.96
C LEU A 57 -7.80 21.91 -6.61
N PHE A 58 -8.84 21.63 -5.81
CA PHE A 58 -10.16 21.28 -6.36
C PHE A 58 -10.79 22.44 -7.16
N GLU A 59 -10.65 23.67 -6.68
CA GLU A 59 -11.16 24.86 -7.38
C GLU A 59 -10.48 25.08 -8.74
N THR A 60 -9.17 24.83 -8.82
CA THR A 60 -8.35 25.09 -10.00
C THR A 60 -8.44 23.97 -11.03
N GLU A 61 -8.31 22.72 -10.60
CA GLU A 61 -8.16 21.58 -11.50
C GLU A 61 -9.50 20.93 -11.88
N LYS A 62 -10.60 21.28 -11.22
CA LYS A 62 -11.95 20.74 -11.47
C LYS A 62 -11.96 19.20 -11.50
N ILE A 63 -11.56 18.60 -10.38
CA ILE A 63 -11.40 17.15 -10.26
C ILE A 63 -12.74 16.41 -10.29
N ASP A 64 -12.92 15.49 -11.23
CA ASP A 64 -14.13 14.65 -11.33
C ASP A 64 -14.05 13.39 -10.45
N ILE A 65 -12.85 12.81 -10.30
CA ILE A 65 -12.62 11.51 -9.65
C ILE A 65 -11.40 11.60 -8.74
N VAL A 66 -11.52 11.07 -7.52
CA VAL A 66 -10.41 10.97 -6.56
C VAL A 66 -10.09 9.50 -6.26
N LEU A 67 -8.83 9.11 -6.44
CA LEU A 67 -8.28 7.84 -5.94
C LEU A 67 -7.29 8.14 -4.81
N HIS A 68 -7.72 7.96 -3.56
CA HIS A 68 -6.95 8.34 -2.37
C HIS A 68 -6.03 7.21 -1.89
N PHE A 69 -4.76 7.28 -2.32
CA PHE A 69 -3.68 6.36 -1.93
C PHE A 69 -2.77 6.88 -0.81
N ALA A 70 -2.79 8.20 -0.55
CA ALA A 70 -1.79 8.85 0.29
C ALA A 70 -1.94 8.42 1.75
N ALA A 71 -0.86 7.92 2.36
CA ALA A 71 -0.84 7.46 3.75
C ALA A 71 0.59 7.28 4.26
N GLN A 72 0.76 7.32 5.58
CA GLN A 72 1.86 6.66 6.26
C GLN A 72 1.52 5.18 6.48
N THR A 73 2.42 4.27 6.11
CA THR A 73 2.11 2.82 6.01
C THR A 73 3.11 1.87 6.69
N HIS A 74 4.17 2.38 7.30
CA HIS A 74 5.19 1.51 7.89
C HIS A 74 4.81 1.08 9.31
N VAL A 75 4.34 -0.17 9.44
CA VAL A 75 3.84 -0.72 10.71
C VAL A 75 4.83 -0.54 11.87
N ASP A 76 6.13 -0.84 11.69
CA ASP A 76 7.11 -0.69 12.76
C ASP A 76 7.30 0.78 13.20
N LEU A 77 7.25 1.72 12.26
CA LEU A 77 7.36 3.15 12.57
C LEU A 77 6.11 3.64 13.32
N SER A 78 4.95 3.05 13.04
CA SER A 78 3.68 3.46 13.65
C SER A 78 3.63 3.28 15.17
N PHE A 79 4.37 2.32 15.73
CA PHE A 79 4.46 2.15 17.19
C PHE A 79 5.16 3.31 17.90
N TRP A 80 6.06 4.02 17.20
CA TRP A 80 6.86 5.11 17.76
C TRP A 80 6.35 6.48 17.32
N HIS A 81 5.75 6.58 16.13
CA HIS A 81 5.28 7.81 15.51
C HIS A 81 3.76 7.81 15.30
N ALA A 82 2.99 7.19 16.20
CA ALA A 82 1.53 7.02 16.05
C ALA A 82 0.79 8.33 15.72
N LEU A 83 1.21 9.47 16.30
CA LEU A 83 0.61 10.78 16.02
C LEU A 83 0.79 11.23 14.56
N GLU A 84 1.94 10.92 13.94
CA GLU A 84 2.16 11.23 12.51
C GLU A 84 1.21 10.42 11.63
N PHE A 85 1.00 9.16 11.97
CA PHE A 85 0.05 8.28 11.26
C PHE A 85 -1.38 8.80 11.43
N THR A 86 -1.78 9.23 12.62
CA THR A 86 -3.09 9.86 12.84
C THR A 86 -3.23 11.15 12.03
N TYR A 87 -2.22 12.03 12.06
CA TYR A 87 -2.26 13.30 11.34
C TYR A 87 -2.40 13.10 9.83
N VAL A 88 -1.57 12.23 9.23
CA VAL A 88 -1.65 12.00 7.78
C VAL A 88 -2.86 11.17 7.39
N ASN A 89 -3.06 10.01 8.04
CA ASN A 89 -4.06 9.05 7.58
C ASN A 89 -5.47 9.48 7.96
N VAL A 90 -5.68 10.05 9.15
CA VAL A 90 -7.01 10.44 9.62
C VAL A 90 -7.32 11.88 9.24
N TYR A 91 -6.51 12.83 9.71
CA TYR A 91 -6.78 14.25 9.45
C TYR A 91 -6.64 14.59 7.97
N GLY A 92 -5.57 14.14 7.29
CA GLY A 92 -5.41 14.32 5.85
C GLY A 92 -6.55 13.69 5.02
N THR A 93 -7.05 12.51 5.40
CA THR A 93 -8.24 11.93 4.74
C THR A 93 -9.49 12.76 4.97
N ASN A 94 -9.70 13.27 6.19
CA ASN A 94 -10.84 14.12 6.50
C ASN A 94 -10.82 15.43 5.68
N VAL A 95 -9.65 16.07 5.56
CA VAL A 95 -9.47 17.25 4.71
C VAL A 95 -9.82 16.92 3.25
N LEU A 96 -9.27 15.82 2.72
CA LEU A 96 -9.44 15.46 1.32
C LEU A 96 -10.89 15.08 0.98
N VAL A 97 -11.56 14.28 1.81
CA VAL A 97 -12.96 13.87 1.56
C VAL A 97 -13.94 15.04 1.72
N ALA A 98 -13.66 15.96 2.65
CA ALA A 98 -14.45 17.18 2.80
C ALA A 98 -14.38 18.06 1.56
N ALA A 99 -13.17 18.33 1.07
CA ALA A 99 -12.96 19.13 -0.14
C ALA A 99 -13.53 18.46 -1.39
N ALA A 100 -13.38 17.13 -1.53
CA ALA A 100 -13.94 16.37 -2.63
C ALA A 100 -15.49 16.43 -2.65
N HIS A 101 -16.11 16.34 -1.48
CA HIS A 101 -17.56 16.51 -1.33
C HIS A 101 -18.01 17.93 -1.70
N GLU A 102 -17.33 18.98 -1.19
CA GLU A 102 -17.65 20.38 -1.54
C GLU A 102 -17.51 20.67 -3.04
N ALA A 103 -16.53 20.02 -3.69
CA ALA A 103 -16.29 20.12 -5.12
C ALA A 103 -17.25 19.28 -5.98
N ASN A 104 -18.15 18.49 -5.38
CA ASN A 104 -19.06 17.57 -6.06
C ASN A 104 -18.33 16.53 -6.94
N VAL A 105 -17.22 15.97 -6.44
CA VAL A 105 -16.51 14.84 -7.08
C VAL A 105 -17.50 13.69 -7.37
N GLU A 106 -17.48 13.18 -8.59
CA GLU A 106 -18.39 12.13 -9.08
C GLU A 106 -18.09 10.75 -8.48
N LYS A 107 -16.84 10.51 -8.09
CA LYS A 107 -16.43 9.26 -7.43
C LYS A 107 -15.19 9.43 -6.55
N PHE A 108 -15.27 8.99 -5.30
CA PHE A 108 -14.16 9.00 -4.36
C PHE A 108 -13.80 7.59 -3.92
N VAL A 109 -12.64 7.07 -4.33
CA VAL A 109 -12.17 5.74 -3.91
C VAL A 109 -11.12 5.89 -2.83
N TYR A 110 -11.42 5.43 -1.63
CA TYR A 110 -10.47 5.36 -0.53
C TYR A 110 -9.77 4.00 -0.49
N VAL A 111 -8.43 4.03 -0.48
CA VAL A 111 -7.61 2.81 -0.45
C VAL A 111 -7.18 2.50 0.97
N SER A 112 -7.71 1.41 1.51
CA SER A 112 -7.47 0.89 2.85
C SER A 112 -6.73 -0.46 2.78
N THR A 113 -6.73 -1.21 3.88
CA THR A 113 -5.92 -2.42 4.09
C THR A 113 -6.73 -3.49 4.79
N ASP A 114 -6.41 -4.76 4.56
CA ASP A 114 -6.93 -5.90 5.33
C ASP A 114 -6.61 -5.83 6.83
N GLU A 115 -5.49 -5.21 7.23
CA GLU A 115 -5.10 -5.05 8.65
C GLU A 115 -6.17 -4.36 9.51
N VAL A 116 -7.13 -3.64 8.92
CA VAL A 116 -8.26 -3.03 9.68
C VAL A 116 -9.15 -4.08 10.35
N TYR A 117 -9.20 -5.30 9.82
CA TYR A 117 -9.95 -6.41 10.42
C TYR A 117 -9.25 -7.00 11.65
N GLY A 118 -7.94 -6.81 11.77
CA GLY A 118 -7.09 -7.52 12.73
C GLY A 118 -6.74 -8.94 12.30
N GLY A 119 -5.96 -9.64 13.14
CA GLY A 119 -5.53 -11.01 12.89
C GLY A 119 -6.61 -12.07 13.17
N SER A 120 -6.58 -13.17 12.41
CA SER A 120 -7.45 -14.34 12.67
C SER A 120 -6.80 -15.64 12.20
N THR A 121 -6.87 -16.68 13.04
CA THR A 121 -6.43 -18.05 12.71
C THR A 121 -7.52 -18.88 12.05
N ASP A 122 -8.77 -18.66 12.42
CA ASP A 122 -9.88 -19.59 12.16
C ASP A 122 -11.00 -18.97 11.31
N GLU A 123 -11.22 -17.66 11.43
CA GLU A 123 -12.27 -16.93 10.70
C GLU A 123 -11.70 -16.19 9.49
N GLU A 124 -12.36 -16.26 8.34
CA GLU A 124 -12.08 -15.41 7.18
C GLU A 124 -12.99 -14.17 7.21
N PHE A 125 -12.43 -13.00 6.88
CA PHE A 125 -13.18 -11.73 6.93
C PHE A 125 -13.73 -11.30 5.57
N ASP A 126 -15.01 -10.96 5.56
CA ASP A 126 -15.67 -10.25 4.46
C ASP A 126 -15.84 -8.76 4.78
N GLU A 127 -16.44 -7.98 3.89
CA GLU A 127 -16.60 -6.54 4.07
C GLU A 127 -17.52 -6.14 5.23
N SER A 128 -18.37 -7.06 5.71
CA SER A 128 -19.28 -6.86 6.84
C SER A 128 -18.60 -7.11 8.19
N SER A 129 -17.44 -7.76 8.18
CA SER A 129 -16.68 -8.12 9.37
C SER A 129 -16.22 -6.89 10.16
N PRO A 130 -16.17 -6.97 11.51
CA PRO A 130 -15.84 -5.84 12.35
C PRO A 130 -14.38 -5.41 12.20
N LYS A 131 -14.12 -4.11 12.34
CA LYS A 131 -12.77 -3.55 12.39
C LYS A 131 -12.17 -3.78 13.77
N ARG A 132 -11.06 -4.53 13.86
CA ARG A 132 -10.32 -4.80 15.10
C ARG A 132 -8.80 -4.60 14.89
N PRO A 133 -8.37 -3.39 14.48
CA PRO A 133 -6.97 -3.14 14.19
C PRO A 133 -6.10 -3.32 15.44
N THR A 134 -4.93 -3.93 15.25
CA THR A 134 -4.02 -4.34 16.34
C THR A 134 -2.73 -3.51 16.41
N ASN A 135 -2.56 -2.56 15.49
CA ASN A 135 -1.39 -1.68 15.43
C ASN A 135 -1.79 -0.24 15.05
N PRO A 136 -0.99 0.80 15.41
CA PRO A 136 -1.38 2.19 15.20
C PRO A 136 -1.61 2.57 13.73
N TYR A 137 -0.87 1.97 12.78
CA TYR A 137 -1.13 2.14 11.36
C TYR A 137 -2.54 1.67 10.99
N ALA A 138 -2.88 0.41 11.29
CA ALA A 138 -4.19 -0.15 11.01
C ALA A 138 -5.31 0.62 11.71
N SER A 139 -5.09 1.07 12.96
CA SER A 139 -6.05 1.90 13.70
C SER A 139 -6.30 3.24 12.99
N SER A 140 -5.26 3.90 12.49
CA SER A 140 -5.41 5.15 11.74
C SER A 140 -6.15 4.94 10.41
N LYS A 141 -5.93 3.82 9.70
CA LYS A 141 -6.65 3.50 8.47
C LYS A 141 -8.13 3.19 8.73
N ALA A 142 -8.43 2.45 9.80
CA ALA A 142 -9.79 2.16 10.23
C ALA A 142 -10.55 3.42 10.65
N ALA A 143 -9.90 4.36 11.35
CA ALA A 143 -10.49 5.64 11.70
C ALA A 143 -10.81 6.50 10.46
N ALA A 144 -9.89 6.53 9.49
CA ALA A 144 -10.11 7.23 8.22
C ALA A 144 -11.26 6.64 7.39
N GLU A 145 -11.46 5.32 7.41
CA GLU A 145 -12.66 4.71 6.81
C GLU A 145 -13.96 5.25 7.43
N CYS A 146 -13.99 5.47 8.74
CA CYS A 146 -15.18 6.01 9.40
C CYS A 146 -15.52 7.42 8.91
N PHE A 147 -14.52 8.27 8.65
CA PHE A 147 -14.74 9.58 8.04
C PHE A 147 -15.30 9.43 6.63
N VAL A 148 -14.67 8.64 5.76
CA VAL A 148 -15.16 8.43 4.38
C VAL A 148 -16.59 7.88 4.37
N GLN A 149 -16.88 6.87 5.19
CA GLN A 149 -18.20 6.27 5.29
C GLN A 149 -19.25 7.27 5.79
N SER A 150 -18.91 8.16 6.74
CA SER A 150 -19.84 9.17 7.24
C SER A 150 -20.33 10.13 6.14
N TYR A 151 -19.53 10.39 5.11
CA TYR A 151 -19.95 11.22 3.97
C TYR A 151 -20.96 10.51 3.08
N TRP A 152 -20.82 9.19 2.89
CA TRP A 152 -21.86 8.39 2.25
C TRP A 152 -23.15 8.39 3.10
N GLU A 153 -23.07 8.03 4.38
CA GLU A 153 -24.25 7.93 5.26
C GLU A 153 -25.02 9.25 5.34
N ARG A 154 -24.30 10.37 5.46
CA ARG A 154 -24.92 11.69 5.67
C ARG A 154 -25.35 12.39 4.38
N TYR A 155 -24.57 12.27 3.31
CA TYR A 155 -24.73 13.08 2.09
C TYR A 155 -24.96 12.25 0.83
N GLN A 156 -24.90 10.92 0.91
CA GLN A 156 -24.86 10.02 -0.25
C GLN A 156 -23.72 10.39 -1.23
N PHE A 157 -22.64 10.98 -0.71
CA PHE A 157 -21.44 11.29 -1.48
C PHE A 157 -20.86 9.99 -2.07
N PRO A 158 -20.56 9.92 -3.39
CA PRO A 158 -20.23 8.66 -4.09
C PRO A 158 -18.84 8.11 -3.75
N ALA A 159 -18.67 7.75 -2.47
CA ALA A 159 -17.46 7.18 -1.91
C ALA A 159 -17.50 5.65 -1.96
N VAL A 160 -16.35 5.05 -2.24
CA VAL A 160 -16.13 3.60 -2.23
C VAL A 160 -14.86 3.34 -1.43
N ILE A 161 -14.87 2.29 -0.62
CA ILE A 161 -13.68 1.88 0.13
C ILE A 161 -13.16 0.57 -0.47
N THR A 162 -11.85 0.45 -0.56
CA THR A 162 -11.19 -0.81 -0.95
C THR A 162 -10.26 -1.26 0.17
N ARG A 163 -10.18 -2.56 0.44
CA ARG A 163 -9.26 -3.14 1.42
C ARG A 163 -8.42 -4.19 0.71
N SER A 164 -7.14 -3.91 0.51
CA SER A 164 -6.26 -4.85 -0.20
C SER A 164 -5.44 -5.69 0.76
N SER A 165 -5.10 -6.91 0.34
CA SER A 165 -4.06 -7.72 0.99
C SER A 165 -2.66 -7.20 0.65
N ASN A 166 -1.61 -7.89 1.11
CA ASN A 166 -0.23 -7.49 0.88
C ASN A 166 0.13 -7.44 -0.62
N VAL A 167 0.31 -6.22 -1.13
CA VAL A 167 0.73 -5.98 -2.50
C VAL A 167 2.23 -6.20 -2.65
N TYR A 168 2.66 -6.81 -3.75
CA TYR A 168 4.08 -6.94 -4.10
C TYR A 168 4.34 -6.71 -5.59
N GLY A 169 5.56 -6.32 -5.94
CA GLY A 169 5.97 -6.11 -7.31
C GLY A 169 7.12 -5.12 -7.47
N PRO A 170 7.40 -4.71 -8.73
CA PRO A 170 8.20 -3.52 -9.04
C PRO A 170 7.76 -2.28 -8.25
N HIS A 171 8.61 -1.25 -8.15
CA HIS A 171 8.27 0.05 -7.55
C HIS A 171 7.89 0.02 -6.04
N GLN A 172 8.08 -1.09 -5.34
CA GLN A 172 7.80 -1.18 -3.91
C GLN A 172 9.05 -0.74 -3.10
N TYR A 173 8.87 0.15 -2.12
CA TYR A 173 10.02 0.64 -1.36
C TYR A 173 10.73 -0.52 -0.61
N PRO A 174 12.08 -0.59 -0.58
CA PRO A 174 12.81 -1.76 -0.07
C PRO A 174 12.69 -2.05 1.44
N GLU A 175 11.90 -1.28 2.19
CA GLU A 175 11.60 -1.59 3.58
C GLU A 175 10.61 -2.77 3.72
N LYS A 176 9.77 -3.01 2.70
CA LYS A 176 8.74 -4.05 2.74
C LYS A 176 9.38 -5.43 2.55
N VAL A 177 8.76 -6.48 3.09
CA VAL A 177 9.43 -7.79 3.28
C VAL A 177 10.00 -8.40 1.99
N ILE A 178 9.23 -8.45 0.90
CA ILE A 178 9.69 -9.01 -0.39
C ILE A 178 10.86 -8.21 -0.96
N PRO A 179 10.74 -6.88 -1.20
CA PRO A 179 11.85 -6.13 -1.76
C PRO A 179 13.05 -6.03 -0.82
N LYS A 180 12.84 -6.03 0.50
CA LYS A 180 13.91 -6.12 1.51
C LYS A 180 14.71 -7.39 1.35
N PHE A 181 14.06 -8.55 1.34
CA PHE A 181 14.73 -9.84 1.22
C PHE A 181 15.43 -10.00 -0.12
N ILE A 182 14.78 -9.61 -1.23
CA ILE A 182 15.41 -9.61 -2.56
C ILE A 182 16.69 -8.78 -2.54
N SER A 183 16.61 -7.55 -2.03
CA SER A 183 17.74 -6.62 -2.00
C SER A 183 18.86 -7.10 -1.08
N LEU A 184 18.54 -7.58 0.13
CA LEU A 184 19.52 -8.16 1.06
C LEU A 184 20.28 -9.31 0.40
N LEU A 185 19.56 -10.27 -0.18
CA LEU A 185 20.17 -11.42 -0.85
C LEU A 185 21.02 -11.00 -2.04
N GLN A 186 20.56 -10.07 -2.87
CA GLN A 186 21.35 -9.54 -4.00
C GLN A 186 22.64 -8.84 -3.55
N HIS A 187 22.65 -8.23 -2.36
CA HIS A 187 23.82 -7.60 -1.73
C HIS A 187 24.60 -8.54 -0.79
N ASN A 188 24.41 -9.85 -0.90
CA ASN A 188 25.07 -10.85 -0.04
C ASN A 188 24.88 -10.62 1.48
N ARG A 189 23.71 -10.11 1.86
CA ARG A 189 23.25 -10.00 3.24
C ARG A 189 22.14 -11.00 3.53
N LYS A 190 21.94 -11.31 4.80
CA LYS A 190 20.95 -12.27 5.27
C LYS A 190 19.57 -11.62 5.38
N CYS A 191 18.52 -12.41 5.15
CA CYS A 191 17.14 -12.01 5.39
C CYS A 191 16.88 -11.88 6.88
N CYS A 192 16.50 -10.68 7.33
CA CYS A 192 16.16 -10.43 8.72
C CYS A 192 14.67 -10.75 8.97
N ILE A 193 14.38 -11.88 9.60
CA ILE A 193 13.02 -12.35 9.90
C ILE A 193 12.62 -11.91 11.30
N HIS A 194 11.51 -11.17 11.42
CA HIS A 194 10.95 -10.77 12.72
C HIS A 194 10.29 -11.96 13.42
N GLY A 195 10.65 -12.20 14.68
CA GLY A 195 10.06 -13.27 15.49
C GLY A 195 10.37 -14.66 14.93
N SER A 196 9.36 -15.52 14.83
CA SER A 196 9.52 -16.88 14.28
C SER A 196 9.40 -16.96 12.75
N GLY A 197 8.93 -15.90 12.10
CA GLY A 197 8.60 -15.92 10.66
C GLY A 197 7.37 -16.76 10.30
N LEU A 198 6.61 -17.25 11.28
CA LEU A 198 5.40 -18.06 11.05
C LEU A 198 4.20 -17.22 10.61
N GLN A 199 4.30 -15.90 10.64
CA GLN A 199 3.25 -15.00 10.18
C GLN A 199 2.98 -15.22 8.70
N ARG A 200 1.71 -15.44 8.36
CA ARG A 200 1.22 -15.75 7.02
C ARG A 200 0.56 -14.54 6.41
N ARG A 201 0.83 -14.30 5.14
CA ARG A 201 0.32 -13.14 4.39
C ARG A 201 -0.18 -13.58 3.02
N ASN A 202 -1.23 -12.91 2.54
CA ASN A 202 -1.77 -13.08 1.20
C ASN A 202 -1.09 -12.12 0.23
N PHE A 203 -0.31 -12.65 -0.71
CA PHE A 203 0.50 -11.83 -1.61
C PHE A 203 -0.19 -11.62 -2.97
N LEU A 204 -0.59 -10.38 -3.23
CA LEU A 204 -1.26 -9.99 -4.46
C LEU A 204 -0.33 -9.15 -5.35
N TYR A 205 -0.21 -9.51 -6.63
CA TYR A 205 0.74 -8.85 -7.53
C TYR A 205 0.23 -7.46 -7.93
N ALA A 206 1.14 -6.48 -8.01
CA ALA A 206 0.80 -5.06 -8.18
C ALA A 206 -0.08 -4.76 -9.41
N THR A 207 0.07 -5.48 -10.52
CA THR A 207 -0.77 -5.26 -11.71
C THR A 207 -2.19 -5.80 -11.51
N ASP A 208 -2.38 -6.89 -10.79
CA ASP A 208 -3.71 -7.40 -10.45
C ASP A 208 -4.47 -6.38 -9.58
N VAL A 209 -3.77 -5.75 -8.63
CA VAL A 209 -4.31 -4.66 -7.80
C VAL A 209 -4.71 -3.45 -8.64
N VAL A 210 -3.91 -3.08 -9.64
CA VAL A 210 -4.28 -2.00 -10.57
C VAL A 210 -5.57 -2.34 -11.31
N GLU A 211 -5.69 -3.55 -11.84
CA GLU A 211 -6.93 -3.98 -12.49
C GLU A 211 -8.12 -3.94 -11.52
N ALA A 212 -7.92 -4.29 -10.25
CA ALA A 212 -8.96 -4.22 -9.23
C ALA A 212 -9.48 -2.79 -9.03
N PHE A 213 -8.55 -1.82 -8.92
CA PHE A 213 -8.93 -0.40 -8.80
C PHE A 213 -9.67 0.10 -10.03
N LEU A 214 -9.27 -0.32 -11.23
CA LEU A 214 -9.98 0.05 -12.46
C LEU A 214 -11.38 -0.58 -12.52
N THR A 215 -11.54 -1.83 -12.07
CA THR A 215 -12.85 -2.47 -11.95
C THR A 215 -13.72 -1.74 -10.93
N VAL A 216 -13.21 -1.40 -9.75
CA VAL A 216 -13.97 -0.66 -8.73
C VAL A 216 -14.30 0.75 -9.22
N LEU A 217 -13.39 1.41 -9.93
CA LEU A 217 -13.64 2.73 -10.49
C LEU A 217 -14.81 2.71 -11.50
N LYS A 218 -14.92 1.64 -12.28
CA LYS A 218 -15.97 1.50 -13.29
C LYS A 218 -17.29 0.96 -12.72
N GLU A 219 -17.23 -0.16 -12.01
CA GLU A 219 -18.39 -0.97 -11.61
C GLU A 219 -18.71 -0.89 -10.10
N GLY A 220 -17.82 -0.31 -9.30
CA GLY A 220 -17.99 -0.17 -7.86
C GLY A 220 -19.16 0.75 -7.51
N LYS A 221 -19.98 0.31 -6.57
CA LYS A 221 -21.19 1.02 -6.12
C LYS A 221 -20.86 1.98 -4.97
N PRO A 222 -21.39 3.22 -4.99
CA PRO A 222 -21.31 4.14 -3.85
C PRO A 222 -21.75 3.50 -2.52
N GLY A 223 -21.06 3.83 -1.44
CA GLY A 223 -21.29 3.31 -0.10
C GLY A 223 -20.71 1.93 0.17
N GLU A 224 -20.30 1.20 -0.87
CA GLU A 224 -19.78 -0.15 -0.72
C GLU A 224 -18.29 -0.17 -0.37
N ILE A 225 -17.92 -1.27 0.27
CA ILE A 225 -16.54 -1.66 0.53
C ILE A 225 -16.23 -2.86 -0.38
N TYR A 226 -15.00 -2.96 -0.89
CA TYR A 226 -14.53 -4.11 -1.67
C TYR A 226 -13.18 -4.63 -1.15
N ASN A 227 -13.15 -5.89 -0.74
CA ASN A 227 -11.93 -6.63 -0.43
C ASN A 227 -11.22 -7.03 -1.72
N ILE A 228 -9.90 -6.81 -1.77
CA ILE A 228 -9.04 -7.07 -2.93
C ILE A 228 -7.89 -7.97 -2.49
N GLY A 229 -8.10 -9.28 -2.56
CA GLY A 229 -7.16 -10.29 -2.09
C GLY A 229 -6.92 -11.43 -3.08
N THR A 230 -6.18 -12.41 -2.60
CA THR A 230 -5.94 -13.69 -3.26
C THR A 230 -5.95 -14.80 -2.20
N ASN A 231 -6.18 -16.03 -2.63
CA ASN A 231 -6.10 -17.21 -1.76
C ASN A 231 -4.65 -17.73 -1.65
N PHE A 232 -3.70 -17.09 -2.32
CA PHE A 232 -2.29 -17.44 -2.23
C PHE A 232 -1.68 -16.88 -0.94
N GLU A 233 -1.39 -17.78 -0.02
CA GLU A 233 -0.85 -17.48 1.29
C GLU A 233 0.51 -18.13 1.51
N MET A 234 1.42 -17.41 2.15
CA MET A 234 2.75 -17.91 2.48
C MET A 234 3.25 -17.31 3.81
N SER A 235 3.97 -18.10 4.60
CA SER A 235 4.66 -17.57 5.78
C SER A 235 5.90 -16.77 5.42
N ILE A 236 6.32 -15.83 6.27
CA ILE A 236 7.56 -15.07 6.04
C ILE A 236 8.79 -16.00 5.96
N ALA A 237 8.81 -17.08 6.74
CA ALA A 237 9.87 -18.09 6.67
C ALA A 237 9.87 -18.85 5.33
N GLN A 238 8.69 -19.23 4.81
CA GLN A 238 8.57 -19.86 3.49
C GLN A 238 9.02 -18.90 2.38
N LEU A 239 8.61 -17.62 2.47
CA LEU A 239 9.03 -16.58 1.55
C LEU A 239 10.56 -16.41 1.52
N ALA A 240 11.19 -16.36 2.70
CA ALA A 240 12.64 -16.25 2.80
C ALA A 240 13.33 -17.45 2.11
N LYS A 241 12.89 -18.68 2.41
CA LYS A 241 13.43 -19.90 1.79
C LYS A 241 13.29 -19.89 0.26
N GLU A 242 12.12 -19.48 -0.26
CA GLU A 242 11.90 -19.40 -1.70
C GLU A 242 12.81 -18.36 -2.36
N LEU A 243 12.93 -17.16 -1.78
CA LEU A 243 13.81 -16.11 -2.30
C LEU A 243 15.29 -16.50 -2.24
N ILE A 244 15.72 -17.17 -1.17
CA ILE A 244 17.08 -17.72 -1.06
C ILE A 244 17.32 -18.73 -2.17
N HIS A 245 16.40 -19.66 -2.39
CA HIS A 245 16.50 -20.63 -3.48
C HIS A 245 16.63 -19.94 -4.85
N LEU A 246 15.76 -18.97 -5.15
CA LEU A 246 15.74 -18.28 -6.44
C LEU A 246 16.97 -17.40 -6.69
N ILE A 247 17.53 -16.76 -5.65
CA ILE A 247 18.61 -15.78 -5.79
C ILE A 247 19.99 -16.42 -5.56
N LYS A 248 20.13 -17.26 -4.52
CA LYS A 248 21.39 -17.93 -4.16
C LYS A 248 21.58 -19.27 -4.86
N LYS A 249 20.54 -19.78 -5.53
CA LYS A 249 20.57 -21.05 -6.28
C LYS A 249 20.99 -22.24 -5.42
N THR A 250 20.62 -22.21 -4.14
CA THR A 250 20.83 -23.32 -3.21
C THR A 250 19.51 -24.01 -2.87
N SER A 251 19.59 -25.32 -2.65
CA SER A 251 18.48 -26.15 -2.17
C SER A 251 18.84 -26.86 -0.85
N SER A 252 20.04 -26.65 -0.30
CA SER A 252 20.50 -27.26 0.95
C SER A 252 19.92 -26.50 2.14
N GLU A 253 19.31 -27.21 3.09
CA GLU A 253 18.74 -26.59 4.29
C GLU A 253 19.80 -25.83 5.09
N SER A 254 20.98 -26.42 5.29
CA SER A 254 22.10 -25.78 6.00
C SER A 254 22.58 -24.50 5.30
N GLU A 255 22.57 -24.47 3.97
CA GLU A 255 22.93 -23.26 3.22
C GLU A 255 21.81 -22.22 3.27
N MET A 256 20.55 -22.64 3.30
CA MET A 256 19.43 -21.71 3.49
C MET A 256 19.46 -21.05 4.87
N GLU A 257 19.74 -21.81 5.92
CA GLU A 257 19.87 -21.29 7.29
C GLU A 257 20.97 -20.24 7.40
N HIS A 258 22.06 -20.38 6.64
CA HIS A 258 23.11 -19.36 6.58
C HIS A 258 22.58 -17.99 6.12
N TRP A 259 21.57 -17.94 5.26
CA TRP A 259 21.01 -16.72 4.68
C TRP A 259 19.88 -16.08 5.50
N VAL A 260 19.59 -16.61 6.69
CA VAL A 260 18.52 -16.11 7.56
C VAL A 260 19.12 -15.66 8.89
N ASP A 261 18.69 -14.49 9.36
CA ASP A 261 18.87 -14.04 10.73
C ASP A 261 17.50 -13.75 11.34
N TYR A 262 17.21 -14.34 12.51
CA TYR A 262 15.99 -14.02 13.26
C TYR A 262 16.25 -12.85 14.19
N VAL A 263 15.41 -11.83 14.10
CA VAL A 263 15.46 -10.60 14.90
C VAL A 263 14.23 -10.51 15.80
N LYS A 264 14.28 -9.59 16.78
CA LYS A 264 13.16 -9.34 17.70
C LYS A 264 11.87 -9.10 16.91
N ASP A 265 10.76 -9.68 17.37
CA ASP A 265 9.46 -9.43 16.76
C ASP A 265 8.95 -8.01 17.08
N ARG A 266 7.92 -7.60 16.33
CA ARG A 266 7.19 -6.36 16.57
C ARG A 266 6.43 -6.44 17.90
N PRO A 267 6.08 -5.29 18.51
CA PRO A 267 5.19 -5.28 19.67
C PRO A 267 3.86 -6.01 19.40
N THR A 268 3.35 -5.92 18.17
CA THR A 268 2.20 -6.69 17.71
C THR A 268 2.38 -7.07 16.25
N ASN A 269 2.20 -8.35 15.95
CA ASN A 269 2.34 -8.90 14.61
C ASN A 269 1.33 -10.03 14.43
N ASP A 270 0.22 -9.72 13.77
CA ASP A 270 -0.85 -10.71 13.61
C ASP A 270 -0.36 -11.92 12.83
N LEU A 271 -0.80 -13.11 13.24
CA LEU A 271 -0.35 -14.35 12.64
C LEU A 271 -0.84 -14.48 11.19
N ARG A 272 -2.05 -13.99 10.87
CA ARG A 272 -2.69 -14.18 9.57
C ARG A 272 -3.78 -13.11 9.34
N TYR A 273 -3.94 -12.68 8.09
CA TYR A 273 -5.02 -11.79 7.62
C TYR A 273 -5.87 -12.49 6.54
N PRO A 274 -6.76 -13.42 6.94
CA PRO A 274 -7.63 -14.09 6.00
C PRO A 274 -8.75 -13.16 5.53
N MET A 275 -8.97 -13.07 4.21
CA MET A 275 -9.92 -12.14 3.63
C MET A 275 -10.63 -12.75 2.42
N ASN A 276 -11.96 -12.69 2.43
CA ASN A 276 -12.82 -13.08 1.33
C ASN A 276 -12.96 -11.92 0.33
N SER A 277 -12.78 -12.20 -0.97
CA SER A 277 -12.87 -11.22 -2.07
C SER A 277 -14.00 -11.53 -3.07
N GLU A 278 -15.00 -12.33 -2.69
CA GLU A 278 -16.11 -12.73 -3.57
C GLU A 278 -16.90 -11.55 -4.12
N LYS A 279 -17.07 -10.49 -3.32
CA LYS A 279 -17.81 -9.29 -3.73
C LYS A 279 -17.21 -8.59 -4.94
N ILE A 280 -15.88 -8.43 -4.99
CA ILE A 280 -15.20 -7.87 -6.17
C ILE A 280 -15.12 -8.88 -7.31
N HIS A 281 -15.08 -10.19 -7.01
CA HIS A 281 -15.20 -11.23 -8.04
C HIS A 281 -16.50 -11.12 -8.83
N ASN A 282 -17.60 -10.75 -8.16
CA ASN A 282 -18.89 -10.50 -8.79
C ASN A 282 -18.92 -9.23 -9.66
N LEU A 283 -17.92 -8.34 -9.53
CA LEU A 283 -17.68 -7.23 -10.48
C LEU A 283 -16.83 -7.64 -11.70
N GLY A 284 -16.44 -8.91 -11.81
CA GLY A 284 -15.67 -9.44 -12.94
C GLY A 284 -14.15 -9.31 -12.81
N TRP A 285 -13.64 -8.93 -11.64
CA TRP A 285 -12.20 -8.95 -11.36
C TRP A 285 -11.78 -10.23 -10.66
N ARG A 286 -10.63 -10.80 -11.02
CA ARG A 286 -9.94 -11.88 -10.27
C ARG A 286 -8.44 -11.68 -10.45
N PRO A 287 -7.59 -12.08 -9.48
CA PRO A 287 -6.14 -12.07 -9.67
C PRO A 287 -5.76 -12.98 -10.83
N LYS A 288 -4.88 -12.51 -11.72
CA LYS A 288 -4.47 -13.21 -12.94
C LYS A 288 -3.00 -13.63 -12.90
N VAL A 289 -2.13 -12.92 -12.18
CA VAL A 289 -0.70 -13.20 -12.21
C VAL A 289 -0.34 -14.31 -11.21
N PRO A 290 0.16 -15.46 -11.68
CA PRO A 290 0.62 -16.52 -10.78
C PRO A 290 1.83 -16.07 -9.96
N TRP A 291 1.91 -16.51 -8.70
CA TRP A 291 3.02 -16.18 -7.79
C TRP A 291 4.40 -16.35 -8.42
N LYS A 292 4.66 -17.50 -9.04
CA LYS A 292 5.95 -17.84 -9.67
C LYS A 292 6.36 -16.84 -10.76
N GLU A 293 5.39 -16.31 -11.51
CA GLU A 293 5.65 -15.29 -12.54
C GLU A 293 5.90 -13.93 -11.90
N GLY A 294 5.02 -13.51 -10.99
CA GLY A 294 5.11 -12.22 -10.31
C GLY A 294 6.42 -12.07 -9.53
N ILE A 295 6.82 -13.09 -8.76
CA ILE A 295 8.06 -13.02 -7.96
C ILE A 295 9.31 -12.96 -8.84
N LYS A 296 9.34 -13.68 -9.98
CA LYS A 296 10.44 -13.62 -10.94
C LYS A 296 10.59 -12.22 -11.54
N LYS A 297 9.48 -11.60 -11.99
CA LYS A 297 9.48 -10.22 -12.51
C LYS A 297 9.93 -9.23 -11.43
N THR A 298 9.50 -9.45 -10.19
CA THR A 298 9.89 -8.63 -9.04
C THR A 298 11.40 -8.71 -8.81
N ILE A 299 11.97 -9.92 -8.69
CA ILE A 299 13.41 -10.13 -8.51
C ILE A 299 14.22 -9.47 -9.61
N GLU A 300 13.82 -9.64 -10.87
CA GLU A 300 14.52 -9.04 -12.02
C GLU A 300 14.53 -7.51 -11.92
N TRP A 301 13.39 -6.91 -11.61
CA TRP A 301 13.27 -5.46 -11.51
C TRP A 301 14.23 -4.87 -10.45
N TYR A 302 14.36 -5.50 -9.26
CA TYR A 302 15.24 -5.01 -8.21
C TYR A 302 16.72 -5.05 -8.55
N LYS A 303 17.17 -5.92 -9.48
CA LYS A 303 18.58 -5.98 -9.90
C LYS A 303 19.08 -4.65 -10.44
N GLU A 304 18.22 -3.92 -11.15
CA GLU A 304 18.58 -2.68 -11.84
C GLU A 304 18.01 -1.44 -11.15
N ASN A 305 16.99 -1.60 -10.31
CA ASN A 305 16.17 -0.49 -9.82
C ASN A 305 16.20 -0.29 -8.29
N PHE A 306 17.03 -1.03 -7.55
CA PHE A 306 17.13 -0.87 -6.09
C PHE A 306 17.43 0.58 -5.65
N HIS A 307 18.26 1.30 -6.41
CA HIS A 307 18.61 2.71 -6.15
C HIS A 307 17.61 3.73 -6.74
N ASN A 308 16.35 3.32 -6.99
CA ASN A 308 15.32 4.26 -7.41
C ASN A 308 14.87 5.20 -6.30
N TRP A 309 15.23 4.91 -5.05
CA TRP A 309 14.97 5.77 -3.89
C TRP A 309 16.28 6.27 -3.29
N LYS A 310 16.28 7.51 -2.79
CA LYS A 310 17.47 8.15 -2.19
C LYS A 310 18.04 7.36 -1.01
N ASN A 311 17.17 6.75 -0.20
CA ASN A 311 17.53 6.05 1.04
C ASN A 311 17.33 4.54 0.95
N SER A 312 17.56 3.92 -0.22
CA SER A 312 17.32 2.49 -0.43
C SER A 312 18.13 1.58 0.51
N GLU A 313 19.38 1.95 0.81
CA GLU A 313 20.24 1.17 1.72
C GLU A 313 19.76 1.20 3.17
N LYS A 314 19.37 2.38 3.68
CA LYS A 314 18.80 2.53 5.03
C LYS A 314 17.52 1.69 5.20
N ALA A 315 16.75 1.52 4.12
CA ALA A 315 15.53 0.73 4.15
C ALA A 315 15.77 -0.76 4.47
N LEU A 316 17.00 -1.26 4.27
CA LEU A 316 17.36 -2.66 4.49
C LEU A 316 17.74 -2.98 5.93
N GLU A 317 17.78 -1.98 6.81
CA GLU A 317 17.97 -2.20 8.23
C GLU A 317 16.80 -3.01 8.83
N PRO A 318 17.05 -3.89 9.81
CA PRO A 318 16.00 -4.74 10.38
C PRO A 318 14.89 -3.95 11.06
N PHE A 319 15.27 -2.83 11.67
CA PHE A 319 14.38 -1.86 12.29
C PHE A 319 14.72 -0.47 11.73
N PRO A 320 13.72 0.39 11.50
CA PRO A 320 13.96 1.74 11.04
C PRO A 320 14.73 2.54 12.10
N VAL A 321 15.77 3.28 11.69
CA VAL A 321 16.46 4.24 12.56
C VAL A 321 15.54 5.44 12.80
N THR A 322 15.27 5.74 14.06
CA THR A 322 14.55 6.94 14.46
C THR A 322 15.50 8.14 14.41
N GLU A 323 15.36 9.02 13.43
CA GLU A 323 15.65 10.43 13.72
C GLU A 323 14.41 10.95 14.47
N PRO A 324 14.56 11.47 15.70
CA PRO A 324 13.44 12.10 16.40
C PRO A 324 12.86 13.17 15.49
N PHE A 325 11.54 13.23 15.43
CA PHE A 325 10.81 14.32 14.82
C PHE A 325 11.43 15.63 15.35
N ALA A 326 12.04 16.42 14.46
CA ALA A 326 12.33 17.81 14.77
C ALA A 326 11.01 18.38 15.28
N GLN A 327 11.01 18.80 16.55
CA GLN A 327 9.84 19.39 17.19
C GLN A 327 9.23 20.36 16.17
N LEU A 328 7.94 20.21 15.90
CA LEU A 328 7.15 21.28 15.30
C LEU A 328 7.35 22.50 16.20
N SER A 329 8.35 23.30 15.88
CA SER A 329 8.45 24.68 16.32
C SER A 329 7.29 25.38 15.64
N GLY A 330 6.14 25.33 16.34
CA GLY A 330 5.06 26.27 16.11
C GLY A 330 5.53 27.69 16.43
N PRO A 331 4.80 28.70 15.92
CA PRO A 331 5.18 30.11 16.00
C PRO A 331 5.39 30.62 17.43
#